data_AF-A0A959H7S9-F1
#
_entry.id   AF-A0A959H7S9-F1
#
_cell.length_a   1.000
_cell.length_b   1.000
_cell.length_c   1.000
_cell.angle_alpha   90.00
_cell.angle_beta   90.00
_cell.angle_gamma   90.00
#
_symmetry.space_group_name_H-M   'P 1'
#
loop_
_entity.id
_entity.type
_entity.pdbx_description
1 polymer ?
#
loop_
_entity_poly.entity_id
_entity_poly.type
_entity_poly.pdbx_seq_one_letter_code
_entity_poly.pdbx_strand_id
1 'polypeptide(L)'
;MLKAMGDLLHHRGPDDEGAFLDGPVGFYHKRLSIIDINSGRQPMSDGEYTIVFNGEIYNYIELRQELVQKGHRFRTHSDTEVILKMY
;
A
#
# COMPACT_ATOMS: atom_id res chain seq x y z
N MET A 1 14.47 -3.33 14.86
CA MET A 1 14.19 -1.91 15.16
C MET A 1 12.83 -1.46 14.60
N LEU A 2 12.59 -1.55 13.28
CA LEU A 2 11.33 -1.09 12.66
C LEU A 2 10.07 -1.73 13.26
N LYS A 3 10.06 -3.04 13.49
CA LYS A 3 8.93 -3.73 14.11
C LYS A 3 8.55 -3.14 15.49
N ALA A 4 9.55 -2.90 16.35
CA ALA A 4 9.29 -2.34 17.68
C ALA A 4 8.68 -0.93 17.60
N MET A 5 9.10 -0.11 16.63
CA MET A 5 8.50 1.21 16.38
C MET A 5 7.08 1.08 15.82
N GLY A 6 6.87 0.16 14.86
CA GLY A 6 5.57 -0.11 14.27
C GLY A 6 4.56 -0.67 15.26
N ASP A 7 4.98 -1.50 16.22
CA ASP A 7 4.11 -2.08 17.23
C ASP A 7 3.45 -1.02 18.14
N LEU A 8 4.09 0.13 18.34
CA LEU A 8 3.49 1.28 19.04
C LEU A 8 2.28 1.87 18.29
N LEU A 9 2.18 1.61 16.98
CA LEU A 9 1.08 2.06 16.11
C LEU A 9 -0.01 1.00 15.93
N HIS A 10 0.06 -0.14 16.63
CA HIS A 10 -0.89 -1.25 16.45
C HIS A 10 -2.36 -0.82 16.56
N HIS A 11 -2.69 0.07 17.50
CA HIS A 11 -4.04 0.59 17.70
C HIS A 11 -4.61 1.36 16.48
N ARG A 12 -3.76 1.84 15.56
CA ARG A 12 -4.17 2.53 14.33
C ARG A 12 -4.29 1.61 13.11
N GLY A 13 -3.78 0.39 13.22
CA GLY A 13 -3.79 -0.60 12.15
C GLY A 13 -3.69 -2.01 12.71
N PRO A 14 -4.77 -2.52 13.31
CA PRO A 14 -4.75 -3.78 14.01
C PRO A 14 -4.87 -5.01 13.09
N ASP A 15 -5.26 -4.82 11.83
CA ASP A 15 -5.71 -5.91 10.96
C ASP A 15 -4.55 -6.62 10.24
N ASP A 16 -3.52 -5.87 9.82
CA ASP A 16 -2.36 -6.45 9.13
C ASP A 16 -1.12 -5.58 9.33
N GLU A 17 0.04 -6.16 9.04
CA GLU A 17 1.32 -5.46 9.07
C GLU A 17 2.30 -5.94 8.01
N GLY A 18 3.26 -5.10 7.66
CA GLY A 18 4.33 -5.48 6.75
C GLY A 18 5.57 -4.64 6.91
N ALA A 19 6.68 -5.18 6.42
CA ALA A 19 7.97 -4.52 6.38
C ALA A 19 8.62 -4.73 5.01
N PHE A 20 9.35 -3.71 4.56
CA PHE A 20 10.23 -3.77 3.41
C PHE A 20 11.59 -3.24 3.82
N LEU A 21 12.67 -3.89 3.37
CA LEU A 21 14.04 -3.51 3.67
C LEU A 21 14.85 -3.60 2.38
N ASP A 22 15.57 -2.53 2.05
CA ASP A 22 16.55 -2.49 0.97
C ASP A 22 17.75 -1.65 1.39
N GLY A 23 18.86 -2.32 1.69
CA GLY A 23 20.07 -1.70 2.24
C GLY A 23 19.78 -0.81 3.46
N PRO A 24 20.05 0.51 3.40
CA PRO A 24 19.79 1.44 4.50
C PRO A 24 18.32 1.90 4.58
N VAL A 25 17.46 1.53 3.63
CA VAL A 25 16.07 1.96 3.55
C VAL A 25 15.15 0.90 4.15
N GLY A 26 14.17 1.34 4.93
CA GLY A 26 13.18 0.45 5.50
C GLY A 26 11.81 1.09 5.67
N PHE A 27 10.78 0.38 5.22
CA PHE A 27 9.39 0.73 5.45
C PHE A 27 8.74 -0.26 6.41
N TYR A 28 7.82 0.24 7.23
CA TYR A 28 6.96 -0.56 8.08
C TYR A 28 5.56 0.02 8.06
N HIS A 29 4.55 -0.84 7.94
CA HIS A 29 3.15 -0.42 7.89
C HIS A 29 2.30 -1.25 8.85
N LYS A 30 1.43 -0.56 9.61
CA LYS A 30 0.30 -1.16 10.35
C LYS A 30 -0.96 -0.75 9.61
N ARG A 31 -1.80 -1.72 9.25
CA ARG A 31 -2.95 -1.50 8.38
C ARG A 31 -4.26 -1.66 9.14
N LEU A 32 -5.13 -0.67 9.01
CA LEU A 32 -6.57 -0.81 9.21
C LEU A 32 -7.18 -1.05 7.82
N SER A 33 -7.83 -2.18 7.64
CA SER A 33 -8.25 -2.67 6.32
C SER A 33 -9.66 -2.19 6.01
N ILE A 34 -9.77 -1.11 5.22
CA ILE A 34 -11.05 -0.52 4.82
C ILE A 34 -11.38 -0.87 3.36
N ILE A 35 -10.50 -0.52 2.42
CA ILE A 35 -10.64 -0.84 1.00
C ILE A 35 -9.75 -2.04 0.65
N ASP A 36 -10.32 -3.04 -0.04
CA ASP A 36 -9.65 -4.29 -0.40
C ASP A 36 -9.01 -5.01 0.80
N ILE A 37 -9.86 -5.64 1.61
CA ILE A 37 -9.47 -6.27 2.87
C ILE A 37 -8.39 -7.34 2.67
N ASN A 38 -8.47 -8.12 1.58
CA ASN A 38 -7.67 -9.34 1.43
C ASN A 38 -6.35 -9.14 0.66
N SER A 39 -6.30 -8.24 -0.32
CA SER A 39 -5.10 -8.07 -1.16
C SER A 39 -4.36 -6.74 -0.99
N GLY A 40 -4.88 -5.81 -0.18
CA GLY A 40 -4.27 -4.49 0.02
C GLY A 40 -3.11 -4.43 1.04
N ARG A 41 -2.38 -5.53 1.26
CA ARG A 41 -1.26 -5.56 2.21
C ARG A 41 -0.14 -4.59 1.78
N GLN A 42 0.47 -3.93 2.76
CA GLN A 42 1.54 -2.96 2.56
C GLN A 42 2.75 -3.25 3.48
N PRO A 43 4.00 -2.88 3.12
CA PRO A 43 4.39 -2.14 1.91
C PRO A 43 4.09 -2.89 0.61
N MET A 44 3.67 -2.15 -0.42
CA MET A 44 3.30 -2.72 -1.72
C MET A 44 4.39 -2.38 -2.75
N SER A 45 4.86 -3.38 -3.50
CA SER A 45 5.96 -3.20 -4.46
C SER A 45 5.56 -3.57 -5.87
N ASP A 46 5.93 -2.77 -6.86
CA ASP A 46 5.72 -3.00 -8.30
C ASP A 46 6.95 -2.55 -9.09
N GLY A 47 7.64 -3.49 -9.73
CA GLY A 47 8.94 -3.22 -10.34
C GLY A 47 9.96 -2.72 -9.32
N GLU A 48 10.54 -1.54 -9.58
CA GLU A 48 11.50 -0.87 -8.70
C GLU A 48 10.86 0.02 -7.63
N TYR A 49 9.53 0.22 -7.69
CA TYR A 49 8.81 1.09 -6.76
C TYR A 49 8.24 0.29 -5.58
N THR A 50 8.34 0.87 -4.38
CA THR A 50 7.68 0.36 -3.17
C THR A 50 7.00 1.50 -2.42
N ILE A 51 5.75 1.30 -2.01
CA ILE A 51 4.94 2.31 -1.32
C ILE A 51 4.45 1.83 0.05
N VAL A 52 4.38 2.79 0.98
CA VAL A 52 3.50 2.76 2.16
C VAL A 52 2.60 3.99 2.12
N PHE A 53 1.33 3.82 2.46
CA PHE A 53 0.31 4.85 2.38
C PHE A 53 -0.72 4.69 3.50
N ASN A 54 -0.90 5.76 4.29
CA ASN A 54 -1.94 5.84 5.32
C ASN A 54 -2.97 6.89 4.90
N GLY A 55 -4.17 6.44 4.54
CA GLY A 55 -5.25 7.30 4.05
C GLY A 55 -6.16 6.54 3.09
N GLU A 56 -6.99 7.28 2.37
CA GLU A 56 -7.89 6.76 1.35
C GLU A 56 -7.84 7.70 0.13
N ILE A 57 -7.73 7.13 -1.07
CA ILE A 57 -7.86 7.88 -2.32
C ILE A 57 -9.28 7.75 -2.83
N TYR A 58 -10.12 8.76 -2.60
CA TYR A 58 -11.56 8.66 -2.89
C TYR A 58 -11.90 8.45 -4.37
N ASN A 59 -11.12 9.03 -5.28
CA ASN A 59 -11.33 8.90 -6.73
C ASN A 59 -10.49 7.76 -7.36
N TYR A 60 -10.09 6.75 -6.58
CA TYR A 60 -9.24 5.67 -7.07
C TYR A 60 -9.92 4.82 -8.16
N ILE A 61 -11.25 4.78 -8.21
CA ILE A 61 -12.00 4.02 -9.22
C ILE A 61 -11.82 4.67 -10.60
N GLU A 62 -12.04 5.97 -10.69
CA GLU A 62 -11.89 6.76 -11.91
C GLU A 62 -10.43 6.71 -12.37
N LEU A 63 -9.49 6.96 -11.45
CA LEU A 63 -8.06 6.92 -11.74
C LEU A 63 -7.59 5.53 -12.19
N ARG A 64 -8.10 4.46 -11.57
CA ARG A 64 -7.82 3.08 -12.00
C ARG A 64 -8.30 2.85 -13.42
N GLN A 65 -9.51 3.30 -13.76
CA GLN A 65 -10.05 3.15 -15.11
C GLN A 65 -9.19 3.86 -16.15
N GLU A 66 -8.74 5.09 -15.86
CA GLU A 66 -7.83 5.84 -16.73
C GLU A 66 -6.50 5.10 -16.94
N LEU A 67 -5.91 4.54 -15.88
CA LEU A 67 -4.64 3.80 -15.97
C LEU A 67 -4.81 2.47 -16.72
N VAL A 68 -5.92 1.76 -16.52
CA VAL A 68 -6.22 0.54 -17.30
C VAL A 68 -6.34 0.86 -18.79
N GLN A 69 -6.99 1.98 -19.16
CA GLN A 69 -7.07 2.44 -20.55
C GLN A 69 -5.69 2.78 -21.15
N LYS A 70 -4.75 3.23 -20.31
CA LYS A 70 -3.34 3.45 -20.69
C LYS A 70 -2.49 2.16 -20.70
N GLY A 71 -3.09 1.00 -20.39
CA GLY A 71 -2.44 -0.31 -20.46
C GLY A 71 -1.83 -0.81 -19.14
N HIS A 72 -2.04 -0.10 -18.03
CA HIS A 72 -1.56 -0.55 -16.72
C HIS A 72 -2.36 -1.76 -16.23
N ARG A 73 -1.68 -2.71 -15.58
CA ARG A 73 -2.29 -3.89 -14.97
C ARG A 73 -2.24 -3.79 -13.44
N PHE A 74 -3.32 -4.17 -12.79
CA PHE A 74 -3.46 -4.15 -11.33
C PHE A 74 -3.51 -5.57 -10.78
N ARG A 75 -2.93 -5.77 -9.59
CA ARG A 75 -2.91 -7.06 -8.86
C ARG A 75 -3.91 -7.10 -7.71
N THR A 76 -4.34 -5.94 -7.24
CA THR A 76 -5.22 -5.74 -6.10
C THR A 76 -6.39 -4.84 -6.49
N HIS A 77 -7.34 -4.66 -5.60
CA HIS A 77 -8.40 -3.64 -5.68
C HIS A 77 -8.12 -2.45 -4.76
N SER A 78 -6.95 -2.39 -4.12
CA SER A 78 -6.56 -1.29 -3.25
C SER A 78 -6.39 0.00 -4.05
N ASP A 79 -6.82 1.08 -3.43
CA ASP A 79 -6.56 2.46 -3.81
C ASP A 79 -5.07 2.82 -3.76
N THR A 80 -4.31 2.21 -2.85
CA THR A 80 -2.85 2.39 -2.75
C THR A 80 -2.13 1.93 -4.02
N GLU A 81 -2.60 0.85 -4.67
CA GLU A 81 -2.00 0.40 -5.93
C GLU A 81 -2.19 1.43 -7.05
N VAL A 82 -3.26 2.24 -7.00
CA VAL A 82 -3.48 3.32 -7.98
C VAL A 82 -2.37 4.36 -7.90
N ILE A 83 -1.98 4.77 -6.68
CA ILE A 83 -0.83 5.68 -6.49
C ILE A 83 0.44 5.03 -7.03
N LEU A 84 0.68 3.76 -6.68
CA LEU A 84 1.89 3.05 -7.11
C LEU A 84 1.99 2.97 -8.64
N LYS A 85 0.88 2.75 -9.35
CA LYS A 85 0.85 2.64 -10.82
C LYS A 85 0.98 3.98 -11.56
N MET A 86 0.91 5.11 -10.86
CA MET A 86 1.10 6.45 -11.46
C MET A 86 2.57 6.87 -11.54
N TYR A 87 3.46 6.20 -10.81
CA TYR A 87 4.90 6.40 -10.84
C TYR A 87 5.56 5.32 -11.71
#